data_AF-A0A2E0ZZS1-F1
#
_entry.id   AF-A0A2E0ZZS1-F1
#
_cell.length_a   1.000
_cell.length_b   1.000
_cell.length_c   1.000
_cell.angle_alpha   90.00
_cell.angle_beta   90.00
_cell.angle_gamma   90.00
#
_symmetry.space_group_name_H-M   'P 1'
#
loop_
_entity.id
_entity.type
_entity.pdbx_description
1 polymer ?
#
loop_
_entity_poly.entity_id
_entity_poly.type
_entity_poly.pdbx_seq_one_letter_code
_entity_poly.pdbx_strand_id
1 'polypeptide(L)'
;MNSPQASYTMETTTSRRKFLQSSSALLLGAAASTSQVSRAQQYVANPIEQDYWPLVRSKFAFSEASVPMNAANLCPSFRAVAETVEMLTYDIDRDCSFNNRAKFEGLLERSRYLVAEQLNVSADE
;
A
#
# COMPACT_ATOMS: atom_id res chain seq x y z
N MET A 1 -63.42 -15.81 20.81
CA MET A 1 -62.18 -16.48 21.25
C MET A 1 -61.16 -16.47 20.13
N ASN A 2 -59.98 -15.93 20.43
CA ASN A 2 -58.62 -16.20 19.92
C ASN A 2 -58.27 -15.97 18.43
N SER A 3 -57.61 -14.84 18.20
CA SER A 3 -56.56 -14.62 17.20
C SER A 3 -55.31 -15.47 17.49
N PRO A 4 -54.48 -15.77 16.46
CA PRO A 4 -53.04 -15.93 16.66
C PRO A 4 -52.26 -14.78 16.01
N GLN A 5 -51.26 -14.34 16.76
CA GLN A 5 -50.43 -13.16 16.54
C GLN A 5 -49.38 -13.42 15.46
N ALA A 6 -49.20 -12.46 14.56
CA ALA A 6 -48.05 -12.43 13.66
C ALA A 6 -46.79 -12.07 14.47
N SER A 7 -45.85 -13.00 14.55
CA SER A 7 -44.57 -12.86 15.23
C SER A 7 -43.71 -11.81 14.53
N TYR A 8 -43.67 -10.59 15.06
CA TYR A 8 -42.73 -9.56 14.62
C TYR A 8 -41.37 -9.85 15.27
N THR A 9 -40.42 -10.37 14.49
CA THR A 9 -39.02 -10.49 14.92
C THR A 9 -38.41 -9.10 15.01
N MET A 10 -38.26 -8.58 16.24
CA MET A 10 -37.45 -7.38 16.49
C MET A 10 -35.97 -7.71 16.28
N GLU A 11 -35.47 -7.41 15.08
CA GLU A 11 -34.04 -7.26 14.79
C GLU A 11 -33.45 -6.19 15.73
N THR A 12 -32.74 -6.62 16.78
CA THR A 12 -32.03 -5.73 17.69
C THR A 12 -30.79 -5.18 16.99
N THR A 13 -31.00 -4.10 16.23
CA THR A 13 -29.91 -3.32 15.63
C THR A 13 -29.05 -2.71 16.74
N THR A 14 -27.93 -3.39 17.04
CA THR A 14 -26.91 -2.91 17.96
C THR A 14 -26.26 -1.66 17.36
N SER A 15 -26.72 -0.49 17.79
CA SER A 15 -26.26 0.80 17.28
C SER A 15 -24.84 1.08 17.76
N ARG A 16 -23.92 1.28 16.82
CA ARG A 16 -22.53 1.74 17.06
C ARG A 16 -22.45 3.00 17.94
N ARG A 17 -23.53 3.79 17.99
CA ARG A 17 -23.67 4.99 18.81
C ARG A 17 -23.85 4.68 20.31
N LYS A 18 -24.46 3.54 20.69
CA LYS A 18 -24.59 3.12 22.10
C LYS A 18 -23.26 2.65 22.70
N PHE A 19 -22.40 2.04 21.88
CA PHE A 19 -21.06 1.63 22.30
C PHE A 19 -20.17 2.82 22.70
N LEU A 20 -20.26 3.94 21.95
CA LEU A 20 -19.53 5.16 22.27
C LEU A 20 -20.10 5.91 23.49
N GLN A 21 -21.39 5.76 23.77
CA GLN A 21 -22.04 6.38 24.94
C GLN A 21 -21.74 5.65 26.26
N SER A 22 -21.37 4.36 26.22
CA SER A 22 -20.94 3.62 27.43
C SER A 22 -19.53 3.96 27.92
N SER A 23 -18.78 4.82 27.21
CA SER A 23 -17.37 5.11 27.50
C SER A 23 -17.14 6.35 28.38
N SER A 24 -18.18 7.00 28.88
CA SER A 24 -18.05 8.29 29.60
C SER A 24 -17.73 8.19 31.10
N ALA A 25 -17.40 7.02 31.64
CA ALA A 25 -17.25 6.80 33.09
C ALA A 25 -15.87 6.33 33.56
N LEU A 26 -14.77 6.81 32.97
CA LEU A 26 -13.39 6.50 33.42
C LEU A 26 -12.42 7.72 33.37
N LEU A 27 -12.87 8.92 33.77
CA LEU A 27 -12.03 10.14 33.70
C LEU A 27 -11.53 10.70 35.04
N LEU A 28 -11.43 9.91 36.12
CA LEU A 28 -10.98 10.43 37.43
C LEU A 28 -9.84 9.68 38.13
N GLY A 29 -8.99 8.90 37.41
CA GLY A 29 -7.94 8.12 38.09
C GLY A 29 -6.70 7.70 37.29
N ALA A 30 -6.30 8.42 36.23
CA ALA A 30 -5.23 7.95 35.35
C ALA A 30 -4.03 8.92 35.17
N ALA A 31 -3.77 9.81 36.14
CA ALA A 31 -2.62 10.73 36.05
C ALA A 31 -1.25 10.05 36.24
N ALA A 32 -1.18 8.77 36.62
CA ALA A 32 0.07 8.06 36.89
C ALA A 32 0.42 6.94 35.88
N SER A 33 -0.44 6.67 34.89
CA SER A 33 -0.27 5.52 33.96
C SER A 33 0.15 5.92 32.53
N THR A 34 0.33 7.21 32.25
CA THR A 34 0.65 7.73 30.91
C THR A 34 2.08 7.41 30.45
N SER A 35 2.97 7.04 31.37
CA SER A 35 4.37 6.70 31.08
C SER A 35 4.55 5.33 30.43
N GLN A 36 3.67 4.36 30.70
CA GLN A 36 3.74 3.01 30.11
C GLN A 36 3.19 2.98 28.68
N VAL A 37 2.13 3.73 28.40
CA VAL A 37 1.55 3.83 27.04
C VAL A 37 2.48 4.61 26.10
N SER A 38 3.16 5.65 26.61
CA SER A 38 4.13 6.42 25.82
C SER A 38 5.36 5.59 25.42
N ARG A 39 5.73 4.59 26.22
CA ARG A 39 6.86 3.69 25.93
C ARG A 39 6.51 2.61 24.91
N ALA A 40 5.25 2.15 24.86
CA ALA A 40 4.79 1.24 23.79
C ALA A 40 4.74 1.93 22.41
N GLN A 41 4.68 3.26 22.38
CA GLN A 41 4.75 4.08 21.17
C GLN A 41 6.19 4.49 20.78
N GLN A 42 7.21 4.16 21.58
CA GLN A 42 8.60 4.44 21.25
C GLN A 42 9.12 3.39 20.28
N TYR A 43 8.75 3.56 19.01
CA TYR A 43 9.52 3.00 17.91
C TYR A 43 10.91 3.67 17.97
N VAL A 44 11.93 2.92 18.37
CA VAL A 44 13.31 3.39 18.27
C VAL A 44 13.66 3.35 16.79
N ALA A 45 13.33 4.42 16.07
CA ALA A 45 13.68 4.55 14.67
C ALA A 45 15.19 4.37 14.54
N ASN A 46 15.60 3.33 13.83
CA ASN A 46 17.00 3.16 13.49
C ASN A 46 17.43 4.43 12.74
N PRO A 47 18.56 5.08 13.02
CA PRO A 47 18.96 6.29 12.29
C PRO A 47 18.97 6.11 10.76
N ILE A 48 19.21 4.87 10.31
CA ILE A 48 19.13 4.45 8.91
C ILE A 48 17.68 4.53 8.36
N GLU A 49 16.67 4.27 9.18
CA GLU A 49 15.25 4.32 8.79
C GLU A 49 14.71 5.75 8.67
N GLN A 50 15.28 6.73 9.37
CA GLN A 50 14.80 8.12 9.33
C GLN A 50 14.94 8.74 7.94
N ASP A 51 16.02 8.42 7.21
CA ASP A 51 16.29 8.96 5.87
C ASP A 51 15.83 8.03 4.73
N TYR A 52 15.45 6.79 5.04
CA TYR A 52 15.08 5.79 4.05
C TYR A 52 13.81 6.19 3.26
N TRP A 53 12.74 6.56 3.95
CA TRP A 53 11.47 6.88 3.30
C TRP A 53 11.49 8.17 2.47
N PRO A 54 12.13 9.27 2.94
CA PRO A 54 12.39 10.44 2.09
C PRO A 54 13.18 10.07 0.82
N LEU A 55 14.18 9.20 0.94
CA LEU A 55 14.94 8.71 -0.22
C LEU A 55 14.05 7.93 -1.19
N VAL A 56 13.21 7.01 -0.71
CA VAL A 56 12.25 6.27 -1.56
C VAL A 56 11.26 7.22 -2.22
N ARG A 57 10.70 8.18 -1.48
CA ARG A 57 9.79 9.21 -2.01
C ARG A 57 10.41 10.02 -3.14
N SER A 58 11.71 10.35 -3.03
CA SER A 58 12.46 11.09 -4.06
C SER A 58 12.61 10.33 -5.40
N LYS A 59 12.31 9.03 -5.42
CA LYS A 59 12.37 8.22 -6.65
C LYS A 59 11.09 8.30 -7.48
N PHE A 60 10.02 8.93 -6.98
CA PHE A 60 8.75 9.13 -7.70
C PHE A 60 8.62 10.56 -8.22
N ALA A 61 7.99 10.73 -9.38
CA ALA A 61 7.89 12.01 -10.07
C ALA A 61 6.69 12.90 -9.66
N PHE A 62 5.72 12.38 -8.90
CA PHE A 62 4.54 13.17 -8.53
C PHE A 62 4.91 14.31 -7.57
N SER A 63 4.17 15.42 -7.65
CA SER A 63 4.39 16.60 -6.80
C SER A 63 3.85 16.40 -5.38
N GLU A 64 4.43 17.07 -4.38
CA GLU A 64 3.88 17.05 -3.02
C GLU A 64 2.53 17.77 -2.88
N ALA A 65 2.15 18.58 -3.87
CA ALA A 65 0.80 19.16 -3.93
C ALA A 65 -0.26 18.14 -4.37
N SER A 66 0.14 16.98 -4.88
CA SER A 66 -0.74 15.97 -5.48
C SER A 66 -0.24 14.55 -5.17
N VAL A 67 -0.39 14.13 -3.91
CA VAL A 67 0.05 12.80 -3.47
C VAL A 67 -1.00 11.73 -3.84
N PRO A 68 -0.63 10.66 -4.57
CA PRO A 68 -1.53 9.57 -4.89
C PRO A 68 -1.96 8.82 -3.62
N MET A 69 -3.25 8.82 -3.34
CA MET A 69 -3.82 8.12 -2.18
C MET A 69 -4.28 6.68 -2.49
N ASN A 70 -4.30 6.28 -3.78
CA ASN A 70 -4.73 4.96 -4.24
C ASN A 70 -3.70 4.30 -5.19
N ALA A 71 -2.50 4.06 -4.67
CA ALA A 71 -1.41 3.45 -5.45
C ALA A 71 -1.65 1.97 -5.80
N ALA A 72 -2.57 1.27 -5.12
CA ALA A 72 -2.90 -0.12 -5.42
C ALA A 72 -3.64 -0.27 -6.75
N ASN A 73 -4.44 0.72 -7.16
CA ASN A 73 -5.08 0.73 -8.48
C ASN A 73 -4.14 1.25 -9.56
N LEU A 74 -3.45 2.37 -9.29
CA LEU A 74 -2.47 2.95 -10.19
C LEU A 74 -1.36 3.61 -9.39
N CYS A 75 -0.19 2.97 -9.40
CA CYS A 75 1.02 3.50 -8.82
C CYS A 75 1.79 4.28 -9.90
N PRO A 76 2.19 5.55 -9.67
CA PRO A 76 3.20 6.18 -10.49
C PRO A 76 4.46 5.31 -10.48
N SER A 77 5.02 5.03 -11.64
CA SER A 77 6.26 4.27 -11.70
C SER A 77 7.40 5.03 -11.00
N PHE A 78 8.37 4.30 -10.48
CA PHE A 78 9.67 4.89 -10.15
C PHE A 78 10.24 5.59 -11.39
N ARG A 79 10.91 6.73 -11.19
CA ARG A 79 11.47 7.54 -12.28
C ARG A 79 12.37 6.72 -13.22
N ALA A 80 13.24 5.87 -12.66
CA ALA A 80 14.11 5.02 -13.45
C ALA A 80 13.35 4.04 -14.36
N VAL A 81 12.17 3.57 -13.93
CA VAL A 81 11.31 2.70 -14.75
C VAL A 81 10.71 3.50 -15.90
N ALA A 82 10.17 4.69 -15.62
CA ALA A 82 9.60 5.56 -16.65
C ALA A 82 10.66 5.98 -17.70
N GLU A 83 11.86 6.38 -17.25
CA GLU A 83 12.99 6.73 -18.12
C GLU A 83 13.44 5.54 -18.99
N THR A 84 13.44 4.32 -18.43
CA THR A 84 13.79 3.12 -19.19
C THR A 84 12.75 2.80 -20.26
N VAL A 85 11.46 2.93 -19.94
CA VAL A 85 10.37 2.74 -20.91
C VAL A 85 10.46 3.76 -22.04
N GLU A 86 10.67 5.03 -21.72
CA GLU A 86 10.84 6.10 -22.71
C GLU A 86 12.03 5.82 -23.64
N MET A 87 13.18 5.48 -23.07
CA MET A 87 14.39 5.16 -23.83
C MET A 87 14.20 3.96 -24.76
N LEU A 88 13.59 2.87 -24.27
CA LEU A 88 13.34 1.67 -25.09
C LEU A 88 12.28 1.91 -26.18
N THR A 89 11.30 2.78 -25.92
CA THR A 89 10.29 3.17 -26.91
C THR A 89 10.95 3.97 -28.03
N TYR A 90 11.71 5.00 -27.67
CA TYR A 90 12.46 5.80 -28.64
C TYR A 90 13.44 4.96 -29.47
N ASP A 91 14.09 3.99 -28.85
CA ASP A 91 15.01 3.08 -29.52
C ASP A 91 14.31 2.24 -30.62
N ILE A 92 13.11 1.72 -30.36
CA ILE A 92 12.31 1.02 -31.37
C ILE A 92 11.88 1.97 -32.49
N ASP A 93 11.43 3.18 -32.14
CA ASP A 93 10.98 4.17 -33.12
C ASP A 93 12.12 4.63 -34.04
N ARG A 94 13.35 4.67 -33.50
CA ARG A 94 14.57 4.99 -34.25
C ARG A 94 15.03 3.85 -35.15
N ASP A 95 14.96 2.60 -34.69
CA ASP A 95 15.37 1.41 -35.42
C ASP A 95 14.37 0.25 -35.24
N CYS A 96 13.48 0.10 -36.22
CA CYS A 96 12.46 -0.94 -36.21
C CYS A 96 12.95 -2.32 -36.71
N SER A 97 14.25 -2.47 -37.00
CA SER A 97 14.81 -3.69 -37.56
C SER A 97 14.64 -4.90 -36.63
N PHE A 98 14.59 -6.10 -37.24
CA PHE A 98 14.51 -7.34 -36.48
C PHE A 98 15.68 -7.52 -35.51
N ASN A 99 16.88 -7.13 -35.93
CA ASN A 99 18.08 -7.23 -35.09
C ASN A 99 17.97 -6.35 -33.84
N ASN A 100 17.49 -5.11 -34.00
CA ASN A 100 17.30 -4.22 -32.86
C ASN A 100 16.24 -4.76 -31.89
N ARG A 101 15.13 -5.28 -32.43
CA ARG A 101 14.03 -5.81 -31.62
C ARG A 101 14.33 -7.15 -30.95
N ALA A 102 15.31 -7.92 -31.44
CA ALA A 102 15.67 -9.22 -30.85
C ALA A 102 16.10 -9.12 -29.37
N LYS A 103 16.64 -7.98 -28.93
CA LYS A 103 17.04 -7.77 -27.51
C LYS A 103 15.88 -7.86 -26.52
N PHE A 104 14.65 -7.59 -26.95
CA PHE A 104 13.48 -7.60 -26.07
C PHE A 104 13.11 -9.00 -25.59
N GLU A 105 13.46 -10.04 -26.34
CA GLU A 105 13.30 -11.43 -25.88
C GLU A 105 14.18 -11.69 -24.65
N GLY A 106 15.45 -11.28 -24.70
CA GLY A 106 16.36 -11.39 -23.55
C GLY A 106 15.92 -10.53 -22.35
N LEU A 107 15.41 -9.32 -22.60
CA LEU A 107 14.87 -8.46 -21.54
C LEU A 107 13.61 -9.06 -20.88
N LEU A 108 12.77 -9.74 -21.66
CA LEU A 108 11.58 -10.43 -21.15
C LEU A 108 11.99 -11.60 -20.24
N GLU A 109 12.87 -12.48 -20.69
CA GLU A 109 13.31 -13.61 -19.86
C GLU A 109 14.04 -13.16 -18.60
N ARG A 110 14.84 -12.10 -18.70
CA ARG A 110 15.47 -11.50 -17.51
C ARG A 110 14.43 -10.94 -16.54
N SER A 111 13.39 -10.29 -17.04
CA SER A 111 12.30 -9.77 -16.21
C SER A 111 11.56 -10.90 -15.48
N ARG A 112 11.24 -12.00 -16.17
CA ARG A 112 10.61 -13.18 -15.55
C ARG A 112 11.47 -13.76 -14.44
N TYR A 113 12.77 -13.95 -14.71
CA TYR A 113 13.72 -14.45 -13.72
C TYR A 113 13.74 -13.58 -12.45
N LEU A 114 13.81 -12.25 -12.58
CA LEU A 114 13.85 -11.34 -11.44
C LEU A 114 12.55 -11.36 -10.63
N VAL A 115 11.40 -11.47 -11.30
CA VAL A 115 10.09 -11.60 -10.62
C VAL A 115 10.00 -12.93 -9.89
N ALA A 116 10.41 -14.03 -10.52
CA ALA A 116 10.43 -15.36 -9.91
C ALA A 116 11.34 -15.40 -8.68
N GLU A 117 12.54 -14.81 -8.78
CA GLU A 117 13.47 -14.66 -7.65
C GLU A 117 12.83 -13.86 -6.50
N GLN A 118 12.18 -12.73 -6.80
CA GLN A 118 11.51 -11.91 -5.79
C GLN A 118 10.35 -12.64 -5.10
N LEU A 119 9.61 -13.46 -5.85
CA LEU A 119 8.48 -14.25 -5.33
C LEU A 119 8.91 -15.60 -4.74
N ASN A 120 10.19 -15.96 -4.86
CA ASN A 120 10.76 -17.25 -4.46
C ASN A 120 10.02 -18.45 -5.11
N VAL A 121 9.82 -18.35 -6.42
CA VAL A 121 9.19 -19.36 -7.29
C VAL A 121 10.13 -19.71 -8.46
N SER A 122 9.77 -20.71 -9.25
CA SER A 122 10.52 -21.07 -10.46
C SER A 122 10.27 -20.06 -11.59
N ALA A 123 11.18 -20.01 -12.58
CA ALA A 123 11.06 -19.09 -13.71
C ALA A 123 9.93 -19.46 -14.70
N ASP A 124 9.37 -20.67 -14.57
CA ASP A 124 8.28 -21.18 -15.42
C ASP A 124 6.88 -20.97 -14.80
N GLU A 125 6.80 -20.42 -13.57
CA GLU A 125 5.56 -20.01 -12.88
C GLU A 125 5.17 -18.56 -13.19
#